data_AF-A0A0H3L2R9-F1
#
_entry.id   AF-A0A0H3L2R9-F1
#
_cell.length_a   1.000
_cell.length_b   1.000
_cell.length_c   1.000
_cell.angle_alpha   90.00
_cell.angle_beta   90.00
_cell.angle_gamma   90.00
#
_symmetry.space_group_name_H-M   'P 1'
#
loop_
_entity.id
_entity.type
_entity.pdbx_description
1 polymer ?
#
loop_
_entity_poly.entity_id
_entity_poly.type
_entity_poly.pdbx_seq_one_letter_code
_entity_poly.pdbx_strand_id
1 'polypeptide(L)'
;MWYGMKSLFALSVFMVAAAQADPVQKLFSDWQLTCNNAAHCVARSIPGDQGLVMTLSRSAGSDDKPLLRIDYGSAYSGALPGPALQDNLLVDQRRLRPDFKHWTVEPHHLATSNPIAINEFLELTMDAKSLQLTFNAGPQISLRGMKAALLFMDDVQGRVNSMSAWVRRGGRTGVPAAPAVPQLPPAMAAPAPLTRDETSGLIDYGTWRVNSDTCSLDPLRREVSVSPLTDKKALLLVSCEMGAYNVIDLAFEVTACASPMWRVGLR
;
A
#
# COMPACT_ATOMS: atom_id res chain seq x y z
N MET A 1 56.41 31.88 -29.36
CA MET A 1 55.83 31.62 -28.02
C MET A 1 54.31 31.57 -28.17
N TRP A 2 53.75 30.36 -28.13
CA TRP A 2 52.33 30.07 -28.37
C TRP A 2 51.62 30.07 -27.00
N TYR A 3 50.73 31.04 -26.76
CA TYR A 3 49.92 31.10 -25.55
C TYR A 3 48.74 30.12 -25.69
N GLY A 4 48.82 28.99 -25.00
CA GLY A 4 47.74 28.01 -24.90
C GLY A 4 46.72 28.44 -23.84
N MET A 5 45.54 28.89 -24.29
CA MET A 5 44.41 29.24 -23.45
C MET A 5 43.79 27.97 -22.87
N LYS A 6 43.97 27.73 -21.57
CA LYS A 6 43.37 26.59 -20.86
C LYS A 6 41.88 26.86 -20.67
N SER A 7 41.05 26.18 -21.46
CA SER A 7 39.60 26.15 -21.28
C SER A 7 39.27 25.40 -19.98
N LEU A 8 38.78 26.11 -18.97
CA LEU A 8 38.27 25.54 -17.74
C LEU A 8 36.87 24.98 -18.01
N PHE A 9 36.78 23.68 -18.22
CA PHE A 9 35.51 22.96 -18.19
C PHE A 9 34.94 22.99 -16.77
N ALA A 10 33.92 23.82 -16.53
CA ALA A 10 33.13 23.79 -15.32
C ALA A 10 32.27 22.51 -15.31
N LEU A 11 32.65 21.53 -14.49
CA LEU A 11 31.85 20.33 -14.25
C LEU A 11 30.70 20.72 -13.31
N SER A 12 29.50 20.95 -13.86
CA SER A 12 28.29 21.16 -13.08
C SER A 12 27.91 19.87 -12.34
N VAL A 13 28.25 19.78 -11.05
CA VAL A 13 27.80 18.70 -10.17
C VAL A 13 26.30 18.89 -9.91
N PHE A 14 25.45 18.17 -10.65
CA PHE A 14 24.05 18.00 -10.29
C PHE A 14 23.96 17.10 -9.06
N MET A 15 23.86 17.69 -7.87
CA MET A 15 23.41 16.98 -6.67
C MET A 15 21.94 16.60 -6.87
N VAL A 16 21.70 15.39 -7.38
CA VAL A 16 20.37 14.79 -7.40
C VAL A 16 20.07 14.37 -5.96
N ALA A 17 19.32 15.20 -5.23
CA ALA A 17 18.79 14.83 -3.94
C ALA A 17 17.76 13.71 -4.14
N ALA A 18 18.18 12.46 -3.88
CA ALA A 18 17.26 11.35 -3.79
C ALA A 18 16.46 11.49 -2.48
N ALA A 19 15.14 11.43 -2.57
CA ALA A 19 14.32 11.28 -1.37
C ALA A 19 14.61 9.89 -0.77
N GLN A 20 14.94 9.81 0.51
CA GLN A 20 14.79 8.59 1.29
C GLN A 20 13.37 8.60 1.85
N ALA A 21 12.59 7.56 1.60
CA ALA A 21 11.23 7.47 2.09
C ALA A 21 11.13 6.30 3.06
N ASP A 22 10.91 6.60 4.32
CA ASP A 22 10.44 5.62 5.29
C ASP A 22 8.96 5.31 5.00
N PRO A 23 8.49 4.06 5.21
CA PRO A 23 7.07 3.76 5.13
C PRO A 23 6.32 4.62 6.13
N VAL A 24 5.26 5.29 5.66
CA VAL A 24 4.43 6.17 6.50
C VAL A 24 3.02 5.64 6.52
N GLN A 25 2.40 5.60 7.69
CA GLN A 25 0.96 5.44 7.85
C GLN A 25 0.48 6.46 8.88
N LYS A 26 -0.37 7.40 8.47
CA LYS A 26 -0.87 8.48 9.34
C LYS A 26 -2.36 8.73 9.12
N LEU A 27 -3.02 9.15 10.19
CA LEU A 27 -4.40 9.59 10.17
C LEU A 27 -4.46 11.13 10.20
N PHE A 28 -5.33 11.68 9.36
CA PHE A 28 -5.66 13.09 9.28
C PHE A 28 -7.18 13.22 9.40
N SER A 29 -7.68 13.27 10.64
CA SER A 29 -9.11 13.24 10.93
C SER A 29 -9.79 12.03 10.27
N ASP A 30 -10.56 12.25 9.20
CA ASP A 30 -11.36 11.21 8.54
C ASP A 30 -10.66 10.64 7.30
N TRP A 31 -9.35 10.87 7.19
CA TRP A 31 -8.49 10.41 6.10
C TRP A 31 -7.29 9.63 6.61
N GLN A 32 -6.94 8.56 5.91
CA GLN A 32 -5.72 7.80 6.12
C GLN A 32 -4.78 8.04 4.95
N LEU A 33 -3.51 8.32 5.25
CA LEU A 33 -2.44 8.37 4.28
C LEU A 33 -1.45 7.24 4.56
N THR A 34 -1.17 6.44 3.54
CA THR A 34 -0.12 5.42 3.57
C THR A 34 0.86 5.66 2.43
N CYS A 35 2.16 5.63 2.71
CA CYS A 35 3.24 5.71 1.72
C CYS A 35 4.18 4.52 1.88
N ASN A 36 4.63 3.94 0.77
CA ASN A 36 5.66 2.90 0.79
C ASN A 36 7.08 3.50 0.74
N ASN A 37 8.10 2.64 0.75
CA ASN A 37 9.51 3.01 0.66
C ASN A 37 9.94 3.65 -0.67
N ALA A 38 9.09 3.59 -1.71
CA ALA A 38 9.27 4.28 -2.98
C ALA A 38 8.56 5.65 -3.01
N ALA A 39 8.05 6.11 -1.86
CA ALA A 39 7.18 7.28 -1.75
C ALA A 39 5.94 7.23 -2.67
N HIS A 40 5.46 6.02 -3.01
CA HIS A 40 4.13 5.86 -3.56
C HIS A 40 3.12 5.99 -2.42
N CYS A 41 2.24 6.97 -2.52
CA CYS A 41 1.33 7.33 -1.46
C CYS A 41 -0.12 7.17 -1.90
N VAL A 42 -0.95 6.74 -0.95
CA VAL A 42 -2.41 6.59 -1.08
C VAL A 42 -3.06 7.33 0.07
N ALA A 43 -3.81 8.39 -0.24
CA ALA A 43 -4.72 9.06 0.67
C ALA A 43 -6.14 8.54 0.43
N ARG A 44 -6.75 7.94 1.44
CA ARG A 44 -8.07 7.34 1.36
C ARG A 44 -8.95 7.88 2.48
N SER A 45 -10.15 8.31 2.13
CA SER A 45 -11.19 8.60 3.12
C SER A 45 -11.54 7.34 3.91
N ILE A 46 -11.77 7.49 5.21
CA ILE A 46 -12.23 6.40 6.07
C ILE A 46 -13.74 6.27 5.80
N PRO A 47 -14.20 5.14 5.23
CA PRO A 47 -15.62 4.95 4.97
C PRO A 47 -16.37 4.92 6.30
N GLY A 48 -17.52 5.60 6.34
CA GLY A 48 -18.58 5.22 7.27
C GLY A 48 -19.21 3.89 6.84
N ASP A 49 -20.27 3.48 7.54
CA ASP A 49 -20.89 2.15 7.41
C ASP A 49 -21.54 1.85 6.04
N GLN A 50 -21.50 2.79 5.09
CA GLN A 50 -22.33 2.76 3.88
C GLN A 50 -21.51 2.84 2.58
N GLY A 51 -20.20 2.58 2.64
CA GLY A 51 -19.39 2.15 1.49
C GLY A 51 -19.03 3.22 0.45
N LEU A 52 -19.33 4.51 0.67
CA LEU A 52 -18.84 5.59 -0.21
C LEU A 52 -17.41 5.98 0.19
N VAL A 53 -16.47 5.89 -0.75
CA VAL A 53 -15.04 6.10 -0.51
C VAL A 53 -14.42 6.89 -1.63
N MET A 54 -13.64 7.91 -1.27
CA MET A 54 -12.70 8.57 -2.16
C MET A 54 -11.26 8.15 -1.85
N THR A 55 -10.49 7.91 -2.91
CA THR A 55 -9.06 7.58 -2.87
C THR A 55 -8.28 8.46 -3.85
N LEU A 56 -7.20 9.08 -3.39
CA LEU A 56 -6.17 9.70 -4.23
C LEU A 56 -4.86 8.94 -4.05
N SER A 57 -4.18 8.61 -5.14
CA SER A 57 -2.82 8.08 -5.08
C SER A 57 -1.92 8.73 -6.11
N ARG A 58 -0.61 8.71 -5.82
CA ARG A 58 0.43 9.13 -6.76
C ARG A 58 1.80 8.66 -6.28
N SER A 59 2.74 8.57 -7.22
CA SER A 59 4.14 8.24 -6.95
C SER A 59 5.02 9.49 -6.85
N ALA A 60 6.19 9.36 -6.22
CA ALA A 60 7.26 10.35 -6.36
C ALA A 60 7.83 10.35 -7.79
N GLY A 61 8.58 11.39 -8.15
CA GLY A 61 9.16 11.56 -9.49
C GLY A 61 8.23 12.27 -10.49
N SER A 62 8.80 12.71 -11.62
CA SER A 62 8.08 13.42 -12.68
C SER A 62 7.16 12.55 -13.51
N ASP A 63 7.44 11.24 -13.56
CA ASP A 63 6.74 10.26 -14.40
C ASP A 63 5.55 9.62 -13.65
N ASP A 64 5.07 10.30 -12.61
CA ASP A 64 3.98 9.78 -11.80
C ASP A 64 2.67 9.71 -12.60
N LYS A 65 1.87 8.70 -12.26
CA LYS A 65 0.52 8.53 -12.78
C LYS A 65 -0.43 8.67 -11.60
N PRO A 66 -0.91 9.90 -11.31
CA PRO A 66 -1.85 10.10 -10.22
C PRO A 66 -3.15 9.38 -10.55
N LEU A 67 -3.88 8.98 -9.51
CA LEU A 67 -5.20 8.39 -9.63
C LEU A 67 -6.12 9.06 -8.62
N LEU A 68 -7.28 9.49 -9.09
CA LEU A 68 -8.42 9.84 -8.26
C LEU A 68 -9.53 8.82 -8.53
N ARG A 69 -10.13 8.30 -7.47
CA ARG A 69 -11.21 7.32 -7.52
C ARG A 69 -12.28 7.64 -6.47
N ILE A 70 -13.54 7.48 -6.85
CA ILE A 70 -14.69 7.46 -5.94
C ILE A 70 -15.47 6.19 -6.21
N ASP A 71 -15.62 5.37 -5.18
CA ASP A 71 -16.38 4.12 -5.22
C ASP A 71 -17.58 4.22 -4.28
N TYR A 72 -18.70 3.65 -4.70
CA TYR A 72 -19.84 3.38 -3.83
C TYR A 72 -20.01 1.87 -3.72
N GLY A 73 -19.91 1.36 -2.49
CA GLY A 73 -19.89 -0.07 -2.18
C GLY A 73 -18.54 -0.73 -2.39
N SER A 74 -18.56 -2.06 -2.46
CA SER A 74 -17.40 -2.93 -2.57
C SER A 74 -17.76 -4.19 -3.35
N ALA A 75 -16.77 -5.03 -3.65
CA ALA A 75 -16.98 -6.36 -4.24
C ALA A 75 -17.93 -7.26 -3.43
N TYR A 76 -18.21 -6.93 -2.17
CA TYR A 76 -19.06 -7.70 -1.26
C TYR A 76 -20.41 -7.03 -0.95
N SER A 77 -20.68 -5.86 -1.51
CA SER A 77 -21.83 -5.03 -1.09
C SER A 77 -23.17 -5.46 -1.68
N GLY A 78 -23.21 -6.51 -2.51
CA GLY A 78 -24.45 -6.94 -3.18
C GLY A 78 -25.01 -5.85 -4.10
N ALA A 79 -26.33 -5.85 -4.30
CA ALA A 79 -27.00 -4.81 -5.08
C ALA A 79 -27.03 -3.49 -4.29
N LEU A 80 -26.44 -2.44 -4.87
CA LEU A 80 -26.41 -1.12 -4.28
C LEU A 80 -27.67 -0.32 -4.68
N PRO A 81 -28.29 0.42 -3.75
CA PRO A 81 -29.46 1.22 -4.06
C PRO A 81 -29.07 2.51 -4.78
N GLY A 82 -29.92 2.96 -5.70
CA GLY A 82 -29.88 4.30 -6.28
C GLY A 82 -29.21 4.42 -7.65
N PRO A 83 -29.32 5.61 -8.27
CA PRO A 83 -28.78 5.91 -9.59
C PRO A 83 -27.25 6.07 -9.62
N ALA A 84 -26.69 6.21 -10.83
CA ALA A 84 -25.26 6.33 -11.07
C ALA A 84 -24.62 7.56 -10.37
N LEU A 85 -23.38 7.41 -9.90
CA LEU A 85 -22.64 8.46 -9.17
C LEU A 85 -22.48 9.76 -9.95
N GLN A 86 -22.23 9.69 -11.26
CA GLN A 86 -21.90 10.83 -12.11
C GLN A 86 -22.88 12.02 -11.97
N ASP A 87 -24.18 11.73 -11.80
CA ASP A 87 -25.25 12.73 -11.76
C ASP A 87 -25.77 12.99 -10.34
N ASN A 88 -25.27 12.23 -9.36
CA ASN A 88 -25.86 12.09 -8.03
C ASN A 88 -24.88 12.36 -6.89
N LEU A 89 -23.71 12.93 -7.18
CA LEU A 89 -22.79 13.45 -6.17
C LEU A 89 -23.09 14.91 -5.83
N LEU A 90 -23.10 15.20 -4.54
CA LEU A 90 -23.18 16.53 -3.98
C LEU A 90 -21.86 16.87 -3.30
N VAL A 91 -21.35 18.08 -3.50
CA VAL A 91 -20.31 18.72 -2.68
C VAL A 91 -20.98 19.82 -1.87
N ASP A 92 -20.95 19.71 -0.53
CA ASP A 92 -21.59 20.66 0.39
C ASP A 92 -23.03 21.05 -0.03
N GLN A 93 -23.86 20.03 -0.29
CA GLN A 93 -25.27 20.15 -0.72
C GLN A 93 -25.47 20.75 -2.14
N ARG A 94 -24.41 20.98 -2.90
CA ARG A 94 -24.48 21.46 -4.29
C ARG A 94 -24.09 20.34 -5.24
N ARG A 95 -24.74 20.26 -6.40
CA ARG A 95 -24.40 19.21 -7.36
C ARG A 95 -22.97 19.37 -7.86
N LEU A 96 -22.16 18.32 -7.67
CA LEU A 96 -20.81 18.25 -8.18
C LEU A 96 -20.88 17.86 -9.66
N ARG A 97 -20.31 18.69 -10.54
CA ARG A 97 -20.33 18.50 -12.00
C ARG A 97 -18.93 18.73 -12.58
N PRO A 98 -17.99 17.79 -12.39
CA PRO A 98 -16.70 17.88 -13.08
C PRO A 98 -16.89 17.55 -14.56
N ASP A 99 -15.91 17.91 -15.40
CA ASP A 99 -15.86 17.39 -16.77
C ASP A 99 -15.44 15.91 -16.72
N PHE A 100 -16.37 15.02 -17.04
CA PHE A 100 -16.15 13.58 -17.06
C PHE A 100 -15.45 13.07 -18.32
N LYS A 101 -15.06 13.94 -19.27
CA LYS A 101 -14.41 13.55 -20.54
C LYS A 101 -13.18 12.67 -20.38
N HIS A 102 -12.43 12.83 -19.29
CA HIS A 102 -11.21 12.07 -18.99
C HIS A 102 -11.37 11.10 -17.83
N TRP A 103 -12.60 10.68 -17.56
CA TRP A 103 -12.94 9.75 -16.48
C TRP A 103 -13.42 8.41 -17.04
N THR A 104 -13.06 7.34 -16.34
CA THR A 104 -13.81 6.10 -16.37
C THR A 104 -15.05 6.30 -15.52
N VAL A 105 -16.21 6.13 -16.13
CA VAL A 105 -17.52 6.38 -15.49
C VAL A 105 -18.36 5.12 -15.58
N GLU A 106 -18.61 4.54 -14.42
CA GLU A 106 -19.49 3.40 -14.20
C GLU A 106 -20.52 3.77 -13.13
N PRO A 107 -21.65 3.05 -13.01
CA PRO A 107 -22.73 3.44 -12.09
C PRO A 107 -22.27 3.70 -10.64
N HIS A 108 -21.32 2.93 -10.13
CA HIS A 108 -20.85 3.02 -8.74
C HIS A 108 -19.35 3.27 -8.62
N HIS A 109 -18.71 3.67 -9.73
CA HIS A 109 -17.27 3.88 -9.80
C HIS A 109 -16.94 5.04 -10.73
N LEU A 110 -16.22 6.02 -10.22
CA LEU A 110 -15.65 7.13 -10.98
C LEU A 110 -14.14 7.11 -10.78
N ALA A 111 -13.36 7.10 -11.86
CA ALA A 111 -11.91 7.22 -11.74
C ALA A 111 -11.29 8.05 -12.87
N THR A 112 -10.18 8.72 -12.56
CA THR A 112 -9.35 9.37 -13.58
C THR A 112 -7.89 9.33 -13.18
N SER A 113 -7.02 9.18 -14.18
CA SER A 113 -5.57 9.38 -14.04
C SER A 113 -5.07 10.62 -14.77
N ASN A 114 -5.99 11.48 -15.24
CA ASN A 114 -5.65 12.70 -15.95
C ASN A 114 -5.33 13.82 -14.94
N PRO A 115 -4.10 14.37 -14.91
CA PRO A 115 -3.72 15.37 -13.91
C PRO A 115 -4.57 16.65 -13.96
N ILE A 116 -5.05 17.06 -15.13
CA ILE A 116 -5.91 18.25 -15.29
C ILE A 116 -7.26 17.99 -14.65
N ALA A 117 -7.91 16.86 -14.97
CA ALA A 117 -9.21 16.49 -14.40
C ALA A 117 -9.16 16.31 -12.88
N ILE A 118 -8.05 15.76 -12.35
CA ILE A 118 -7.81 15.67 -10.91
C ILE A 118 -7.71 17.06 -10.29
N ASN A 119 -6.96 17.98 -10.90
CA ASN A 119 -6.81 19.34 -10.39
C ASN A 119 -8.13 20.11 -10.40
N GLU A 120 -8.92 20.01 -11.47
CA GLU A 120 -10.27 20.61 -11.55
C GLU A 120 -11.21 20.06 -10.47
N PHE A 121 -11.18 18.74 -10.24
CA PHE A 121 -11.95 18.13 -9.15
C PHE A 121 -11.49 18.63 -7.78
N LEU A 122 -10.18 18.73 -7.56
CA LEU A 122 -9.61 19.22 -6.31
C LEU A 122 -9.95 20.69 -6.07
N GLU A 123 -10.01 21.53 -7.10
CA GLU A 123 -10.46 22.93 -6.98
C GLU A 123 -11.89 23.04 -6.44
N LEU A 124 -12.77 22.08 -6.76
CA LEU A 124 -14.13 22.04 -6.26
C LEU A 124 -14.26 21.45 -4.84
N THR A 125 -13.27 20.69 -4.37
CA THR A 125 -13.41 19.85 -3.17
C THR A 125 -12.40 20.15 -2.05
N MET A 126 -11.29 20.83 -2.33
CA MET A 126 -10.19 21.03 -1.36
C MET A 126 -10.61 21.75 -0.07
N ASP A 127 -11.56 22.68 -0.19
CA ASP A 127 -12.09 23.48 0.93
C ASP A 127 -13.56 23.14 1.26
N ALA A 128 -14.11 22.10 0.64
CA ALA A 128 -15.45 21.60 0.94
C ALA A 128 -15.45 20.73 2.21
N LYS A 129 -16.63 20.50 2.79
CA LYS A 129 -16.79 19.70 4.02
C LYS A 129 -17.09 18.25 3.74
N SER A 130 -17.90 17.95 2.72
CA SER A 130 -18.34 16.58 2.45
C SER A 130 -18.74 16.33 1.00
N LEU A 131 -18.59 15.08 0.56
CA LEU A 131 -19.28 14.54 -0.60
C LEU A 131 -20.42 13.62 -0.15
N GLN A 132 -21.59 13.76 -0.76
CA GLN A 132 -22.81 13.03 -0.39
C GLN A 132 -23.56 12.57 -1.63
N LEU A 133 -24.44 11.58 -1.48
CA LEU A 133 -25.35 11.16 -2.55
C LEU A 133 -26.66 11.94 -2.50
N THR A 134 -27.22 12.27 -3.67
CA THR A 134 -28.51 12.98 -3.78
C THR A 134 -29.70 12.17 -3.26
N PHE A 135 -29.59 10.84 -3.30
CA PHE A 135 -30.69 9.91 -3.02
C PHE A 135 -30.56 9.21 -1.65
N ASN A 136 -29.43 9.38 -0.97
CA ASN A 136 -29.20 8.80 0.35
C ASN A 136 -28.12 9.61 1.10
N ALA A 137 -28.50 10.26 2.20
CA ALA A 137 -27.57 11.05 3.01
C ALA A 137 -26.69 10.20 3.96
N GLY A 138 -26.94 8.89 4.05
CA GLY A 138 -26.14 7.98 4.88
C GLY A 138 -24.70 7.82 4.38
N PRO A 139 -24.48 7.36 3.14
CA PRO A 139 -23.15 7.34 2.51
C PRO A 139 -22.63 8.76 2.30
N GLN A 140 -21.59 9.12 3.04
CA GLN A 140 -20.88 10.38 2.90
C GLN A 140 -19.36 10.19 3.01
N ILE A 141 -18.63 11.01 2.27
CA ILE A 141 -17.19 11.18 2.44
C ILE A 141 -16.98 12.50 3.19
N SER A 142 -16.46 12.43 4.42
CA SER A 142 -15.95 13.63 5.10
C SER A 142 -14.68 14.09 4.40
N LEU A 143 -14.59 15.37 4.04
CA LEU A 143 -13.39 15.97 3.44
C LEU A 143 -12.47 16.59 4.51
N ARG A 144 -12.86 16.49 5.80
CA ARG A 144 -12.05 16.96 6.92
C ARG A 144 -10.76 16.15 7.02
N GLY A 145 -9.64 16.85 6.82
CA GLY A 145 -8.31 16.26 6.85
C GLY A 145 -7.76 15.88 5.46
N MET A 146 -8.58 15.91 4.40
CA MET A 146 -8.13 15.64 3.02
C MET A 146 -6.97 16.57 2.63
N LYS A 147 -7.16 17.89 2.77
CA LYS A 147 -6.13 18.88 2.44
C LYS A 147 -4.83 18.69 3.23
N ALA A 148 -4.91 18.29 4.50
CA ALA A 148 -3.74 18.02 5.32
C ALA A 148 -3.02 16.73 4.88
N ALA A 149 -3.76 15.67 4.58
CA ALA A 149 -3.21 14.42 4.04
C ALA A 149 -2.52 14.64 2.69
N LEU A 150 -3.15 15.40 1.78
CA LEU A 150 -2.57 15.73 0.48
C LEU A 150 -1.35 16.66 0.58
N LEU A 151 -1.34 17.59 1.54
CA LEU A 151 -0.17 18.42 1.81
C LEU A 151 0.99 17.58 2.36
N PHE A 152 0.73 16.65 3.28
CA PHE A 152 1.75 15.74 3.77
C PHE A 152 2.25 14.82 2.65
N MET A 153 1.38 14.39 1.75
CA MET A 153 1.78 13.66 0.55
C MET A 153 2.67 14.52 -0.37
N ASP A 154 2.39 15.82 -0.51
CA ASP A 154 3.25 16.76 -1.27
C ASP A 154 4.63 16.86 -0.60
N ASP A 155 4.68 16.85 0.73
CA ASP A 155 5.92 16.94 1.51
C ASP A 155 6.79 15.70 1.36
N VAL A 156 6.22 14.50 1.57
CA VAL A 156 6.92 13.21 1.40
C VAL A 156 7.55 13.06 0.02
N GLN A 157 6.88 13.57 -1.02
CA GLN A 157 7.34 13.47 -2.40
C GLN A 157 8.19 14.67 -2.84
N GLY A 158 8.48 15.62 -1.94
CA GLY A 158 9.23 16.82 -2.24
C GLY A 158 8.57 17.69 -3.32
N ARG A 159 7.24 17.73 -3.36
CA ARG A 159 6.44 18.54 -4.30
C ARG A 159 6.04 19.90 -3.74
N VAL A 160 6.08 20.11 -2.43
CA VAL A 160 5.75 21.43 -1.84
C VAL A 160 6.50 22.57 -2.57
N ASN A 161 5.78 23.62 -2.92
CA ASN A 161 6.24 24.76 -3.72
C ASN A 161 6.64 24.45 -5.18
N SER A 162 6.32 23.25 -5.70
CA SER A 162 6.42 22.94 -7.14
C SER A 162 5.11 23.27 -7.86
N MET A 163 5.18 23.30 -9.19
CA MET A 163 3.99 23.46 -10.04
C MET A 163 3.05 22.24 -9.97
N SER A 164 3.57 21.08 -9.60
CA SER A 164 2.81 19.82 -9.51
C SER A 164 2.27 19.50 -8.11
N ALA A 165 2.49 20.37 -7.12
CA ALA A 165 1.84 20.22 -5.81
C ALA A 165 0.31 20.34 -5.94
N TRP A 166 -0.41 19.59 -5.11
CA TRP A 166 -1.86 19.68 -5.06
C TRP A 166 -2.33 20.77 -4.10
N VAL A 167 -1.62 21.02 -3.00
CA VAL A 167 -2.06 21.95 -1.96
C VAL A 167 -1.25 23.24 -1.97
N ARG A 168 0.07 23.17 -1.80
CA ARG A 168 0.95 24.35 -1.75
C ARG A 168 1.77 24.44 -3.04
N ARG A 169 1.13 24.90 -4.12
CA ARG A 169 1.76 25.15 -5.42
C ARG A 169 2.76 26.30 -5.34
N GLY A 170 3.80 26.22 -6.17
CA GLY A 170 4.79 27.27 -6.34
C GLY A 170 5.45 27.22 -7.72
N GLY A 171 6.48 28.04 -7.93
CA GLY A 171 7.11 28.22 -9.24
C GLY A 171 8.16 27.17 -9.63
N ARG A 172 8.48 26.20 -8.76
CA ARG A 172 9.51 25.20 -9.08
C ARG A 172 8.97 24.20 -10.11
N THR A 173 9.67 24.07 -11.23
CA THR A 173 9.26 23.27 -12.39
C THR A 173 9.52 21.77 -12.24
N GLY A 174 10.49 21.37 -11.40
CA GLY A 174 10.87 19.98 -11.20
C GLY A 174 10.50 19.42 -9.82
N VAL A 175 10.46 18.09 -9.72
CA VAL A 175 10.31 17.34 -8.48
C VAL A 175 11.51 16.40 -8.31
N PRO A 176 11.88 16.00 -7.07
CA PRO A 176 12.91 15.00 -6.86
C PRO A 176 12.58 13.69 -7.58
N ALA A 177 13.62 12.94 -7.96
CA ALA A 177 13.45 11.59 -8.46
C ALA A 177 12.83 10.69 -7.36
N ALA A 178 12.09 9.67 -7.78
CA ALA A 178 11.56 8.69 -6.84
C ALA A 178 12.72 7.99 -6.07
N PRO A 179 12.52 7.68 -4.76
CA PRO A 179 13.44 6.84 -4.01
C PRO A 179 13.72 5.53 -4.76
N ALA A 180 14.98 5.09 -4.73
CA ALA A 180 15.35 3.80 -5.29
C ALA A 180 14.77 2.66 -4.45
N VAL A 181 14.07 1.73 -5.10
CA VAL A 181 13.56 0.52 -4.44
C VAL A 181 14.72 -0.46 -4.26
N PRO A 182 14.91 -1.04 -3.06
CA PRO A 182 15.92 -2.07 -2.85
C PRO A 182 15.73 -3.23 -3.83
N GLN A 183 16.80 -3.62 -4.53
CA GLN A 183 16.78 -4.82 -5.35
C GLN A 183 16.81 -6.04 -4.43
N LEU A 184 15.85 -6.95 -4.62
CA LEU A 184 15.90 -8.23 -3.95
C LEU A 184 17.11 -9.02 -4.49
N PRO A 185 17.83 -9.76 -3.63
CA PRO A 185 18.83 -10.69 -4.11
C PRO A 185 18.16 -11.71 -5.05
N PRO A 186 18.91 -12.31 -6.00
CA PRO A 186 18.40 -13.39 -6.83
C PRO A 186 17.73 -14.45 -5.95
N ALA A 187 16.60 -14.99 -6.41
CA ALA A 187 15.94 -16.08 -5.71
C ALA A 187 16.95 -17.22 -5.52
N MET A 188 17.06 -17.71 -4.29
CA MET A 188 17.86 -18.90 -4.01
C MET A 188 17.23 -20.09 -4.76
N ALA A 189 18.06 -21.03 -5.21
CA ALA A 189 17.56 -22.28 -5.76
C ALA A 189 16.65 -22.95 -4.72
N ALA A 190 15.48 -23.39 -5.16
CA ALA A 190 14.57 -24.10 -4.27
C ALA A 190 15.27 -25.37 -3.76
N PRO A 191 15.23 -25.63 -2.44
CA PRO A 191 15.82 -26.84 -1.88
C PRO A 191 15.11 -28.09 -2.41
N ALA A 192 15.80 -29.22 -2.37
CA ALA A 192 15.17 -30.49 -2.74
C ALA A 192 13.94 -30.77 -1.86
N PRO A 193 12.85 -31.33 -2.42
CA PRO A 193 11.71 -31.76 -1.62
C PRO A 193 12.15 -32.74 -0.54
N LEU A 194 11.55 -32.62 0.65
CA LEU A 194 11.71 -33.62 1.70
C LEU A 194 11.15 -34.96 1.22
N THR A 195 11.81 -36.05 1.61
CA THR A 195 11.26 -37.38 1.39
C THR A 195 10.00 -37.59 2.23
N ARG A 196 9.20 -38.61 1.87
CA ARG A 196 7.98 -38.96 2.62
C ARG A 196 8.28 -39.30 4.09
N ASP A 197 9.39 -39.98 4.33
CA ASP A 197 9.80 -40.42 5.67
C ASP A 197 10.26 -39.22 6.52
N GLU A 198 11.06 -38.32 5.94
CA GLU A 198 11.46 -37.08 6.62
C GLU A 198 10.25 -36.20 6.94
N THR A 199 9.32 -36.05 6.00
CA THR A 199 8.10 -35.27 6.19
C THR A 199 7.26 -35.85 7.32
N SER A 200 7.00 -37.16 7.29
CA SER A 200 6.17 -37.84 8.31
C SER A 200 6.83 -37.75 9.69
N GLY A 201 8.15 -38.00 9.78
CA GLY A 201 8.88 -37.92 11.03
C GLY A 201 8.92 -36.51 11.63
N LEU A 202 9.00 -35.46 10.81
CA LEU A 202 8.94 -34.07 11.26
C LEU A 202 7.54 -33.65 11.69
N ILE A 203 6.49 -34.12 11.01
CA ILE A 203 5.10 -33.91 11.43
C ILE A 203 4.84 -34.58 12.78
N ASP A 204 5.26 -35.84 12.94
CA ASP A 204 5.13 -36.57 14.21
C ASP A 204 5.90 -35.85 15.32
N TYR A 205 7.12 -35.38 15.03
CA TYR A 205 7.89 -34.60 15.98
C TYR A 205 7.16 -33.31 16.39
N GLY A 206 6.62 -32.54 15.43
CA GLY A 206 5.87 -31.33 15.70
C GLY A 206 4.60 -31.59 16.51
N THR A 207 3.94 -32.72 16.27
CA THR A 207 2.71 -33.11 16.96
C THR A 207 2.98 -33.52 18.41
N TRP A 208 4.05 -34.27 18.65
CA TRP A 208 4.26 -34.95 19.94
C TRP A 208 5.36 -34.37 20.82
N ARG A 209 6.32 -33.61 20.27
CA ARG A 209 7.56 -33.23 20.96
C ARG A 209 7.78 -31.73 21.06
N VAL A 210 7.09 -30.92 20.27
CA VAL A 210 7.16 -29.47 20.38
C VAL A 210 6.34 -28.99 21.57
N ASN A 211 6.95 -28.17 22.42
CA ASN A 211 6.20 -27.48 23.48
C ASN A 211 5.27 -26.43 22.83
N SER A 212 3.98 -26.63 23.03
CA SER A 212 2.91 -25.76 22.55
C SER A 212 1.95 -25.39 23.69
N ASP A 213 2.45 -25.38 24.94
CA ASP A 213 1.64 -25.12 26.15
C ASP A 213 1.08 -23.70 26.17
N THR A 214 1.75 -22.77 25.48
CA THR A 214 1.28 -21.37 25.32
C THR A 214 0.28 -21.20 24.19
N CYS A 215 -0.05 -22.27 23.44
CA CYS A 215 -0.99 -22.19 22.33
C CYS A 215 -2.43 -22.28 22.81
N SER A 216 -3.24 -21.29 22.39
CA SER A 216 -4.66 -21.22 22.71
C SER A 216 -5.53 -22.13 21.84
N LEU A 217 -5.00 -22.59 20.69
CA LEU A 217 -5.71 -23.50 19.80
C LEU A 217 -5.82 -24.90 20.42
N ASP A 218 -7.02 -25.49 20.36
CA ASP A 218 -7.28 -26.87 20.79
C ASP A 218 -6.32 -27.84 20.08
N PRO A 219 -5.65 -28.77 20.81
CA PRO A 219 -4.71 -29.73 20.22
C PRO A 219 -5.24 -30.50 19.00
N LEU A 220 -6.53 -30.86 18.97
CA LEU A 220 -7.16 -31.59 17.85
C LEU A 220 -7.34 -30.72 16.59
N ARG A 221 -7.29 -29.41 16.75
CA ARG A 221 -7.39 -28.43 15.65
C ARG A 221 -6.04 -27.91 15.21
N ARG A 222 -4.94 -28.38 15.82
CA ARG A 222 -3.59 -27.98 15.43
C ARG A 222 -3.19 -28.72 14.17
N GLU A 223 -2.55 -27.98 13.28
CA GLU A 223 -1.96 -28.50 12.06
C GLU A 223 -0.46 -28.28 12.14
N VAL A 224 0.28 -29.29 11.68
CA VAL A 224 1.73 -29.22 11.56
C VAL A 224 2.06 -29.26 10.08
N SER A 225 2.75 -28.22 9.60
CA SER A 225 3.25 -28.17 8.23
C SER A 225 4.77 -28.12 8.21
N VAL A 226 5.35 -28.76 7.19
CA VAL A 226 6.80 -28.88 7.05
C VAL A 226 7.18 -28.44 5.64
N SER A 227 8.24 -27.65 5.53
CA SER A 227 8.80 -27.24 4.24
C SER A 227 10.32 -27.22 4.29
N PRO A 228 11.03 -27.65 3.23
CA PRO A 228 12.49 -27.57 3.19
C PRO A 228 12.93 -26.09 3.13
N LEU A 229 13.92 -25.73 3.94
CA LEU A 229 14.61 -24.44 3.88
C LEU A 229 15.93 -24.53 3.11
N THR A 230 16.65 -25.64 3.31
CA THR A 230 17.90 -26.00 2.62
C THR A 230 17.99 -27.53 2.57
N ASP A 231 19.01 -28.08 1.91
CA ASP A 231 19.27 -29.53 1.90
C ASP A 231 19.51 -30.15 3.29
N LYS A 232 19.68 -29.33 4.34
CA LYS A 232 19.92 -29.79 5.72
C LYS A 232 18.97 -29.19 6.75
N LYS A 233 18.02 -28.37 6.32
CA LYS A 233 17.12 -27.65 7.24
C LYS A 233 15.70 -27.68 6.73
N ALA A 234 14.76 -27.86 7.65
CA ALA A 234 13.34 -27.74 7.40
C ALA A 234 12.72 -26.66 8.33
N LEU A 235 11.72 -25.96 7.82
CA LEU A 235 10.80 -25.15 8.60
C LEU A 235 9.64 -26.04 9.03
N LEU A 236 9.42 -26.09 10.34
CA LEU A 236 8.26 -26.73 10.95
C LEU A 236 7.36 -25.62 11.51
N LEU A 237 6.12 -25.55 11.03
CA LEU A 237 5.10 -24.64 11.54
C LEU A 237 4.05 -25.44 12.29
N VAL A 238 3.75 -25.04 13.53
CA VAL A 238 2.72 -25.64 14.37
C VAL A 238 1.67 -24.57 14.66
N SER A 239 0.44 -24.77 14.21
CA SER A 239 -0.61 -23.78 14.43
C SER A 239 -0.92 -23.64 15.92
N CYS A 240 -0.95 -22.39 16.38
CA CYS A 240 -0.92 -22.04 17.79
C CYS A 240 -2.12 -21.19 18.20
N GLU A 241 -2.55 -20.29 17.32
CA GLU A 241 -3.78 -19.51 17.46
C GLU A 241 -4.48 -19.38 16.12
N MET A 242 -5.79 -19.14 16.14
CA MET A 242 -6.56 -18.93 14.91
C MET A 242 -7.63 -17.86 15.10
N GLY A 243 -7.60 -16.85 14.23
CA GLY A 243 -8.64 -15.85 14.07
C GLY A 243 -9.58 -16.18 12.91
N ALA A 244 -10.51 -15.27 12.59
CA ALA A 244 -11.48 -15.46 11.52
C ALA A 244 -10.84 -15.64 10.13
N TYR A 245 -9.66 -15.06 9.90
CA TYR A 245 -9.00 -15.03 8.58
C TYR A 245 -7.49 -15.28 8.64
N ASN A 246 -6.95 -15.67 9.79
CA ASN A 246 -5.52 -15.84 10.01
C ASN A 246 -5.23 -16.97 10.99
N VAL A 247 -4.13 -17.67 10.77
CA VAL A 247 -3.55 -18.64 11.70
C VAL A 247 -2.21 -18.07 12.16
N ILE A 248 -1.91 -18.20 13.45
CA ILE A 248 -0.61 -17.85 14.02
C ILE A 248 0.09 -19.16 14.35
N ASP A 249 1.26 -19.36 13.76
CA ASP A 249 2.07 -20.57 13.94
C ASP A 249 3.28 -20.30 14.85
N LEU A 250 3.65 -21.30 15.64
CA LEU A 250 5.01 -21.40 16.16
C LEU A 250 5.92 -21.94 15.05
N ALA A 251 7.02 -21.25 14.78
CA ALA A 251 7.96 -21.61 13.74
C ALA A 251 9.28 -22.16 14.32
N PHE A 252 9.68 -23.34 13.86
CA PHE A 252 10.92 -23.99 14.29
C PHE A 252 11.81 -24.30 13.09
N GLU A 253 13.09 -23.96 13.22
CA GLU A 253 14.13 -24.44 12.31
C GLU A 253 14.63 -25.81 12.80
N VAL A 254 14.43 -26.84 12.00
CA VAL A 254 14.90 -28.19 12.29
C VAL A 254 16.09 -28.51 11.41
N THR A 255 17.21 -28.93 12.01
CA THR A 255 18.44 -29.24 11.29
C THR A 255 18.67 -30.75 11.26
N ALA A 256 19.02 -31.30 10.10
CA ALA A 256 19.48 -32.68 10.02
C ALA A 256 20.79 -32.82 10.80
N CYS A 257 20.81 -33.60 11.88
CA CYS A 257 22.06 -34.24 12.27
C CYS A 257 22.24 -35.45 11.34
N ALA A 258 23.50 -35.78 11.03
CA ALA A 258 23.87 -36.79 10.05
C ALA A 258 22.95 -38.02 10.08
N SER A 259 22.54 -38.49 8.89
CA SER A 259 21.50 -39.50 8.73
C SER A 259 21.62 -40.63 9.76
N PRO A 260 20.53 -40.97 10.49
CA PRO A 260 19.14 -40.60 10.25
C PRO A 260 18.48 -39.82 11.41
N MET A 261 19.11 -38.78 11.99
CA MET A 261 18.52 -38.05 13.13
C MET A 261 18.47 -36.53 12.97
N TRP A 262 17.29 -35.94 12.96
CA TRP A 262 17.10 -34.48 12.98
C TRP A 262 17.18 -33.93 14.43
N ARG A 263 17.84 -32.78 14.66
CA ARG A 263 17.83 -32.04 15.93
C ARG A 263 17.24 -30.65 15.73
N VAL A 264 16.37 -30.23 16.66
CA VAL A 264 15.75 -28.90 16.63
C VAL A 264 16.64 -27.89 17.35
N GLY A 265 16.95 -26.80 16.65
CA GLY A 265 17.56 -25.63 17.25
C GLY A 265 16.46 -24.63 17.60
N LEU A 266 16.28 -24.33 18.88
CA LEU A 266 15.48 -23.19 19.32
C LEU A 266 16.31 -21.92 19.02
N ARG A 267 15.75 -20.98 18.27
CA ARG A 267 16.18 -19.58 18.27
C ARG A 267 15.06 -18.74 18.83
#